data_AF-A0A167NX00-F1
#
_entry.id   AF-A0A167NX00-F1
#
_cell.length_a   1.000
_cell.length_b   1.000
_cell.length_c   1.000
_cell.angle_alpha   90.00
_cell.angle_beta   90.00
_cell.angle_gamma   90.00
#
_symmetry.space_group_name_H-M   'P 1'
#
loop_
_entity.id
_entity.type
_entity.pdbx_description
1 polymer ?
#
loop_
_entity_poly.entity_id
_entity_poly.type
_entity_poly.pdbx_seq_one_letter_code
_entity_poly.pdbx_strand_id
1 'polypeptide(L)'
;MADLWDEAKRALGEIATMAAKYDIDGVDIYFVNDRKQGIGLRQTADAVIALFDSIEPAGADSEIAGRLEEFLLPYLNRAEKYQQAVELGTAAHLPKVRPINFIVLTDGVPSDDPESVIVSAARRLDAQNFPLSQVGIQFVQLGDDPEATEVLQHLDDGLGRAYGIRDIVDWTLLPEGRLDASLLTKILLGGINRRVDGKAGH
;
A
#
# COMPACT_ATOMS: atom_id res chain seq x y z
N MET A 1 11.61 -11.20 22.53
CA MET A 1 10.85 -10.98 21.27
C MET A 1 9.95 -9.81 21.55
N ALA A 2 10.18 -8.68 20.88
CA ALA A 2 9.19 -7.62 20.92
C ALA A 2 7.91 -8.16 20.28
N ASP A 3 6.75 -7.71 20.76
CA ASP A 3 5.47 -8.09 20.17
C ASP A 3 5.40 -7.43 18.78
N LEU A 4 5.27 -8.24 17.72
CA LEU A 4 5.17 -7.78 16.33
C LEU A 4 3.98 -6.83 16.16
N TRP A 5 2.94 -7.00 16.98
CA TRP A 5 1.80 -6.08 17.04
C TRP A 5 2.21 -4.68 17.52
N ASP A 6 3.06 -4.61 18.54
CA ASP A 6 3.60 -3.34 19.02
C ASP A 6 4.59 -2.70 18.03
N GLU A 7 5.34 -3.52 17.28
CA GLU A 7 6.17 -3.04 16.16
C GLU A 7 5.32 -2.43 15.04
N ALA A 8 4.26 -3.13 14.62
CA ALA A 8 3.29 -2.65 13.65
C ALA A 8 2.68 -1.31 14.07
N LYS A 9 2.27 -1.20 15.34
CA LYS A 9 1.71 0.03 15.92
C LYS A 9 2.66 1.22 15.79
N ARG A 10 3.92 1.04 16.20
CA ARG A 10 4.94 2.11 16.12
C ARG A 10 5.21 2.50 14.67
N ALA A 11 5.43 1.51 13.80
CA ALA A 11 5.70 1.73 12.40
C ALA A 11 4.57 2.48 11.70
N LEU A 12 3.31 2.05 11.92
CA LEU A 12 2.13 2.70 11.36
C LEU A 12 1.98 4.15 11.85
N GLY A 13 2.24 4.40 13.14
CA GLY A 13 2.20 5.76 13.70
C GLY A 13 3.20 6.70 13.03
N GLU A 14 4.43 6.25 12.77
CA GLU A 14 5.47 7.04 12.09
C GLU A 14 5.14 7.26 10.60
N ILE A 15 4.73 6.20 9.89
CA ILE A 15 4.33 6.24 8.48
C ILE A 15 3.15 7.20 8.30
N ALA A 16 2.08 7.05 9.08
CA ALA A 16 0.90 7.89 9.02
C ALA A 16 1.21 9.36 9.32
N THR A 17 2.05 9.62 10.34
CA THR A 17 2.47 10.97 10.71
C THR A 17 3.21 11.66 9.58
N MET A 18 4.08 10.92 8.87
CA MET A 18 4.82 11.48 7.75
C MET A 18 3.95 11.62 6.49
N ALA A 19 3.15 10.61 6.15
CA ALA A 19 2.24 10.65 5.01
C ALA A 19 1.24 11.81 5.11
N ALA A 20 0.69 12.07 6.29
CA ALA A 20 -0.24 13.18 6.53
C ALA A 20 0.40 14.58 6.44
N LYS A 21 1.73 14.70 6.29
CA LYS A 21 2.39 15.97 5.93
C LYS A 21 2.33 16.25 4.42
N TYR A 22 2.18 15.20 3.61
CA TYR A 22 2.15 15.29 2.15
C TYR A 22 0.74 15.18 1.58
N ASP A 23 -0.21 14.54 2.29
CA ASP A 23 -1.62 14.47 1.87
C ASP A 23 -2.50 15.46 2.64
N ILE A 24 -3.20 16.33 1.90
CA ILE A 24 -4.13 17.34 2.43
C ILE A 24 -5.37 16.68 3.06
N ASP A 25 -5.79 15.53 2.54
CA ASP A 25 -7.00 14.85 2.98
C ASP A 25 -6.75 13.97 4.21
N GLY A 26 -5.48 13.67 4.53
CA GLY A 26 -5.05 12.78 5.61
C GLY A 26 -4.78 11.37 5.10
N VAL A 27 -4.69 10.41 6.03
CA VAL A 27 -4.53 8.98 5.71
C VAL A 27 -5.71 8.17 6.19
N ASP A 28 -6.07 7.16 5.40
CA ASP A 28 -7.05 6.15 5.80
C ASP A 28 -6.30 4.91 6.32
N ILE A 29 -6.79 4.33 7.40
CA ILE A 29 -6.22 3.16 8.07
C ILE A 29 -7.30 2.10 8.16
N TYR A 30 -6.95 0.91 7.68
CA TYR A 30 -7.80 -0.27 7.66
C TYR A 30 -7.05 -1.45 8.23
N PHE A 31 -7.78 -2.37 8.85
CA PHE A 31 -7.27 -3.65 9.31
C PHE A 31 -7.80 -4.75 8.41
N VAL A 32 -7.02 -5.82 8.26
CA VAL A 32 -7.44 -6.98 7.43
C VAL A 32 -8.57 -7.73 8.14
N ASN A 33 -8.39 -8.00 9.43
CA ASN A 33 -9.27 -8.86 10.21
C ASN A 33 -10.26 -8.10 11.14
N ASP A 34 -10.34 -6.77 11.05
CA ASP A 34 -11.25 -5.95 11.85
C ASP A 34 -12.00 -4.92 10.97
N ARG A 35 -13.22 -4.59 11.37
CA ARG A 35 -14.08 -3.60 10.71
C ARG A 35 -13.81 -2.17 11.16
N LYS A 36 -13.10 -1.98 12.26
CA LYS A 36 -12.63 -0.67 12.72
C LYS A 36 -11.70 -0.08 11.66
N GLN A 37 -11.82 1.23 11.49
CA GLN A 37 -11.06 1.98 10.51
C GLN A 37 -10.89 3.42 10.99
N GLY A 38 -9.80 4.05 10.57
CA GLY A 38 -9.59 5.48 10.70
C GLY A 38 -9.68 6.13 9.33
N ILE A 39 -10.50 7.15 9.15
CA ILE A 39 -10.68 7.81 7.85
C ILE A 39 -10.24 9.27 7.98
N GLY A 40 -9.43 9.74 7.03
CA GLY A 40 -8.96 11.12 6.96
C GLY A 40 -8.17 11.55 8.19
N LEU A 41 -7.29 10.69 8.71
CA LEU A 41 -6.49 11.00 9.89
C LEU A 41 -5.40 12.03 9.52
N ARG A 42 -5.47 13.23 10.12
CA ARG A 42 -4.67 14.43 9.75
C ARG A 42 -3.64 14.85 10.79
N GLN A 43 -2.94 13.88 11.39
CA GLN A 43 -1.87 14.04 12.40
C GLN A 43 -2.35 14.16 13.86
N THR A 44 -2.39 13.01 14.54
CA THR A 44 -1.57 12.74 15.73
C THR A 44 -1.22 11.25 15.68
N ALA A 45 0.05 10.89 15.93
CA ALA A 45 0.41 9.50 16.19
C ALA A 45 -0.54 8.90 17.24
N ASP A 46 -0.99 9.70 18.20
CA ASP A 46 -1.98 9.37 19.22
C ASP A 46 -3.31 8.84 18.65
N ALA A 47 -3.85 9.41 17.57
CA ALA A 47 -5.11 8.93 16.99
C ALA A 47 -4.94 7.55 16.32
N VAL A 48 -3.79 7.35 15.67
CA VAL A 48 -3.42 6.07 15.06
C VAL A 48 -3.17 5.02 16.13
N ILE A 49 -2.40 5.37 17.17
CA ILE A 49 -2.11 4.54 18.33
C ILE A 49 -3.41 4.18 19.05
N ALA A 50 -4.30 5.14 19.31
CA ALA A 50 -5.57 4.89 19.98
C ALA A 50 -6.51 3.99 19.16
N LEU A 51 -6.51 4.12 17.83
CA LEU A 51 -7.23 3.20 16.95
C LEU A 51 -6.67 1.78 17.08
N PHE A 52 -5.35 1.65 17.02
CA PHE A 52 -4.62 0.38 17.09
C PHE A 52 -4.80 -0.29 18.47
N ASP A 53 -4.66 0.46 19.56
CA ASP A 53 -4.86 -0.03 20.94
C ASP A 53 -6.32 -0.42 21.22
N SER A 54 -7.26 0.00 20.37
CA SER A 54 -8.65 -0.44 20.48
C SER A 54 -8.89 -1.83 19.87
N ILE A 55 -7.90 -2.40 19.17
CA ILE A 55 -7.99 -3.65 18.44
C ILE A 55 -7.07 -4.68 19.08
N GLU A 56 -7.60 -5.89 19.24
CA GLU A 56 -6.79 -7.05 19.60
C GLU A 56 -6.50 -7.84 18.32
N PRO A 57 -5.25 -8.29 18.11
CA PRO A 57 -4.91 -9.11 16.97
C PRO A 57 -5.73 -10.41 17.02
N ALA A 58 -6.46 -10.68 15.95
CA ALA A 58 -7.37 -11.80 15.85
C ALA A 58 -7.38 -12.35 14.41
N GLY A 59 -7.76 -13.63 14.29
CA GLY A 59 -7.74 -14.37 13.04
C GLY A 59 -6.42 -15.12 12.82
N ALA A 60 -6.49 -16.26 12.14
CA ALA A 60 -5.33 -17.02 11.69
C ALA A 60 -4.99 -16.73 10.21
N ASP A 61 -5.91 -16.08 9.50
CA ASP A 61 -5.85 -15.83 8.08
C ASP A 61 -5.52 -14.35 7.83
N SER A 62 -4.77 -14.09 6.76
CA SER A 62 -4.38 -12.76 6.30
C SER A 62 -4.91 -12.58 4.87
N GLU A 63 -6.19 -12.24 4.76
CA GLU A 63 -6.90 -12.03 3.48
C GLU A 63 -6.53 -10.67 2.84
N ILE A 64 -5.26 -10.53 2.49
CA ILE A 64 -4.71 -9.30 1.90
C ILE A 64 -5.28 -9.04 0.51
N ALA A 65 -5.46 -10.07 -0.32
CA ALA A 65 -6.02 -9.93 -1.66
C ALA A 65 -7.44 -9.39 -1.61
N GLY A 66 -8.28 -9.94 -0.72
CA GLY A 66 -9.66 -9.49 -0.54
C GLY A 66 -9.74 -8.00 -0.17
N ARG A 67 -8.90 -7.55 0.76
CA ARG A 67 -8.85 -6.15 1.18
C ARG A 67 -8.26 -5.24 0.10
N LEU A 68 -7.20 -5.68 -0.57
CA LEU A 68 -6.65 -4.94 -1.71
C LEU A 68 -7.71 -4.76 -2.80
N GLU A 69 -8.43 -5.81 -3.18
CA GLU A 69 -9.49 -5.73 -4.19
C GLU A 69 -10.61 -4.77 -3.76
N GLU A 70 -11.05 -4.84 -2.51
CA GLU A 70 -12.10 -3.98 -1.94
C GLU A 70 -11.83 -2.49 -2.16
N PHE A 71 -10.56 -2.05 -2.03
CA PHE A 71 -10.20 -0.65 -2.20
C PHE A 71 -9.71 -0.30 -3.61
N LEU A 72 -8.97 -1.21 -4.25
CA LEU A 72 -8.35 -0.99 -5.54
C LEU A 72 -9.39 -0.97 -6.66
N LEU A 73 -10.37 -1.86 -6.64
CA LEU A 73 -11.39 -1.96 -7.68
C LEU A 73 -12.26 -0.68 -7.77
N PRO A 74 -12.86 -0.15 -6.69
CA PRO A 74 -13.59 1.10 -6.74
C PRO A 74 -12.71 2.29 -7.15
N TYR A 75 -11.44 2.31 -6.74
CA TYR A 75 -10.50 3.33 -7.15
C TYR A 75 -10.27 3.32 -8.68
N LEU A 76 -9.92 2.15 -9.24
CA LEU A 76 -9.69 1.99 -10.69
C LEU A 76 -10.94 2.35 -11.49
N ASN A 77 -12.12 1.91 -11.05
CA ASN A 77 -13.39 2.24 -11.70
C ASN A 77 -13.64 3.75 -11.74
N ARG A 78 -13.27 4.49 -10.68
CA ARG A 78 -13.37 5.96 -10.67
C ARG A 78 -12.34 6.59 -11.60
N ALA A 79 -11.11 6.10 -11.60
CA ALA A 79 -10.03 6.60 -12.45
C ALA A 79 -10.37 6.45 -13.94
N GLU A 80 -10.83 5.28 -14.35
CA GLU A 80 -11.24 4.97 -15.72
C GLU A 80 -12.41 5.84 -16.19
N LYS A 81 -13.45 6.00 -15.35
CA LYS A 81 -14.58 6.90 -15.64
C LYS A 81 -14.13 8.35 -15.79
N TYR A 82 -13.22 8.81 -14.94
CA TYR A 82 -12.69 10.16 -15.02
C TYR A 82 -11.91 10.37 -16.32
N GLN A 83 -11.02 9.43 -16.68
CA GLN A 83 -10.27 9.49 -17.94
C GLN A 83 -11.19 9.51 -19.16
N GLN A 84 -12.20 8.62 -19.19
CA GLN A 84 -13.19 8.60 -20.28
C GLN A 84 -13.92 9.95 -20.40
N ALA A 85 -14.30 10.56 -19.28
CA ALA A 85 -14.93 11.88 -19.29
C ALA A 85 -13.99 12.99 -19.75
N VAL A 86 -12.68 12.89 -19.47
CA VAL A 86 -11.67 13.84 -19.99
C VAL A 86 -11.58 13.73 -21.51
N GLU A 87 -11.51 12.51 -22.05
CA GLU A 87 -11.47 12.26 -23.49
C GLU A 87 -12.73 12.77 -24.21
N LEU A 88 -13.89 12.67 -23.57
CA LEU A 88 -15.17 13.17 -24.08
C LEU A 88 -15.39 14.68 -23.82
N GLY A 89 -14.48 15.36 -23.12
CA GLY A 89 -14.62 16.78 -22.76
C GLY A 89 -15.73 17.06 -21.73
N THR A 90 -16.20 16.06 -20.99
CA THR A 90 -17.29 16.16 -19.99
C THR A 90 -16.81 16.14 -18.54
N ALA A 91 -15.49 16.06 -18.31
CA ALA A 91 -14.90 15.97 -16.96
C ALA A 91 -14.98 17.26 -16.12
N ALA A 92 -15.48 18.38 -16.64
CA ALA A 92 -15.44 19.69 -15.98
C ALA A 92 -16.05 19.72 -14.56
N HIS A 93 -17.00 18.82 -14.29
CA HIS A 93 -17.68 18.72 -13.00
C HIS A 93 -17.36 17.43 -12.24
N LEU A 94 -16.43 16.61 -12.73
CA LEU A 94 -16.02 15.40 -12.05
C LEU A 94 -14.83 15.67 -11.12
N PRO A 95 -14.83 15.11 -9.89
CA PRO A 95 -13.68 15.20 -9.03
C PRO A 95 -12.49 14.50 -9.69
N LYS A 96 -11.35 15.21 -9.78
CA LYS A 96 -10.11 14.62 -10.29
C LYS A 96 -9.68 13.46 -9.40
N VAL A 97 -9.37 12.33 -10.02
CA VAL A 97 -8.84 11.16 -9.31
C VAL A 97 -7.34 11.34 -9.12
N ARG A 98 -6.92 11.50 -7.86
CA ARG A 98 -5.50 11.62 -7.47
C ARG A 98 -4.83 10.24 -7.49
N PRO A 99 -3.52 10.16 -7.76
CA PRO A 99 -2.72 8.98 -7.46
C PRO A 99 -2.93 8.45 -6.03
N ILE A 100 -2.78 7.15 -5.83
CA ILE A 100 -2.93 6.50 -4.52
C ILE A 100 -1.75 5.57 -4.21
N ASN A 101 -1.33 5.52 -2.94
CA ASN A 101 -0.40 4.52 -2.42
C ASN A 101 -1.13 3.63 -1.43
N PHE A 102 -1.08 2.32 -1.60
CA PHE A 102 -1.51 1.34 -0.60
C PHE A 102 -0.28 0.86 0.16
N ILE A 103 -0.23 1.10 1.46
CA ILE A 103 0.87 0.62 2.32
C ILE A 103 0.31 -0.52 3.18
N VAL A 104 0.82 -1.73 2.97
CA VAL A 104 0.39 -2.96 3.64
C VAL A 104 1.48 -3.41 4.59
N LEU A 105 1.19 -3.39 5.90
CA LEU A 105 2.08 -3.95 6.93
C LEU A 105 1.62 -5.39 7.19
N THR A 106 2.55 -6.34 7.13
CA THR A 106 2.28 -7.76 7.40
C THR A 106 3.51 -8.41 8.04
N ASP A 107 3.30 -9.35 8.94
CA ASP A 107 4.35 -10.19 9.53
C ASP A 107 4.45 -11.59 8.91
N GLY A 108 3.46 -11.97 8.10
CA GLY A 108 3.35 -13.32 7.53
C GLY A 108 2.90 -13.36 6.08
N VAL A 109 2.80 -14.59 5.59
CA VAL A 109 2.35 -14.93 4.24
C VAL A 109 0.85 -14.62 4.09
N PRO A 110 0.42 -13.96 2.99
CA PRO A 110 -1.00 -13.85 2.66
C PRO A 110 -1.66 -15.23 2.59
N SER A 111 -2.86 -15.39 3.18
CA SER A 111 -3.60 -16.65 3.10
C SER A 111 -4.41 -16.80 1.80
N ASP A 112 -4.44 -15.74 0.99
CA ASP A 112 -5.10 -15.64 -0.31
C ASP A 112 -4.12 -15.26 -1.43
N ASP A 113 -4.62 -14.89 -2.62
CA ASP A 113 -3.83 -14.65 -3.82
C ASP A 113 -3.78 -13.15 -4.20
N PRO A 114 -2.91 -12.34 -3.57
CA PRO A 114 -2.76 -10.93 -3.91
C PRO A 114 -2.14 -10.72 -5.29
N GLU A 115 -1.36 -11.68 -5.80
CA GLU A 115 -0.75 -11.62 -7.13
C GLU A 115 -1.82 -11.44 -8.21
N SER A 116 -2.90 -12.23 -8.16
CA SER A 116 -3.99 -12.13 -9.14
C SER A 116 -4.64 -10.74 -9.18
N VAL A 117 -4.86 -10.13 -8.02
CA VAL A 117 -5.46 -8.80 -7.86
C VAL A 117 -4.52 -7.72 -8.40
N ILE A 118 -3.23 -7.80 -8.04
CA ILE A 118 -2.18 -6.88 -8.49
C ILE A 118 -2.01 -6.95 -10.02
N VAL A 119 -1.91 -8.15 -10.58
CA VAL A 119 -1.77 -8.36 -12.03
C VAL A 119 -2.99 -7.81 -12.78
N SER A 120 -4.19 -8.07 -12.27
CA SER A 120 -5.44 -7.54 -12.84
C SER A 120 -5.45 -6.00 -12.86
N ALA A 121 -5.06 -5.37 -11.75
CA ALA A 121 -4.99 -3.92 -11.64
C ALA A 121 -3.94 -3.31 -12.58
N ALA A 122 -2.73 -3.87 -12.62
CA ALA A 122 -1.65 -3.42 -13.50
C ALA A 122 -2.07 -3.47 -14.98
N ARG A 123 -2.71 -4.57 -15.40
CA ARG A 123 -3.24 -4.70 -16.77
C ARG A 123 -4.27 -3.63 -17.12
N ARG A 124 -5.17 -3.31 -16.19
CA ARG A 124 -6.17 -2.24 -16.41
C ARG A 124 -5.52 -0.87 -16.55
N LEU A 125 -4.53 -0.59 -15.71
CA LEU A 125 -3.77 0.65 -15.78
C LEU A 125 -3.00 0.77 -17.11
N ASP A 126 -2.40 -0.32 -17.60
CA ASP A 126 -1.73 -0.38 -18.91
C ASP A 126 -2.70 -0.21 -20.07
N ALA A 127 -3.86 -0.89 -20.04
CA ALA A 127 -4.84 -0.86 -21.12
C ALA A 127 -5.35 0.56 -21.43
N GLN A 128 -5.43 1.42 -20.41
CA GLN A 128 -5.87 2.81 -20.54
C GLN A 128 -4.70 3.81 -20.52
N ASN A 129 -3.46 3.33 -20.54
CA ASN A 129 -2.26 4.16 -20.55
C ASN A 129 -2.19 5.17 -19.39
N PHE A 130 -2.61 4.75 -18.19
CA PHE A 130 -2.49 5.56 -16.98
C PHE A 130 -1.02 5.89 -16.68
N PRO A 131 -0.73 7.03 -16.01
CA PRO A 131 0.61 7.29 -15.49
C PRO A 131 1.13 6.12 -14.64
N LEU A 132 2.43 5.82 -14.71
CA LEU A 132 3.03 4.76 -13.89
C LEU A 132 2.84 5.02 -12.39
N SER A 133 2.81 6.29 -11.99
CA SER A 133 2.61 6.71 -10.62
C SER A 133 1.13 6.73 -10.18
N GLN A 134 0.18 6.23 -10.97
CA GLN A 134 -1.25 6.32 -10.65
C GLN A 134 -1.62 5.47 -9.43
N VAL A 135 -1.02 4.29 -9.30
CA VAL A 135 -1.23 3.35 -8.20
C VAL A 135 0.13 2.82 -7.77
N GLY A 136 0.40 2.84 -6.48
CA GLY A 136 1.49 2.11 -5.83
C GLY A 136 0.97 1.17 -4.74
N ILE A 137 1.64 0.05 -4.56
CA ILE A 137 1.41 -0.92 -3.48
C ILE A 137 2.76 -1.18 -2.80
N GLN A 138 2.91 -0.72 -1.56
CA GLN A 138 4.09 -0.97 -0.74
C GLN A 138 3.79 -2.06 0.28
N PHE A 139 4.49 -3.18 0.18
CA PHE A 139 4.54 -4.14 1.27
C PHE A 139 5.66 -3.77 2.26
N VAL A 140 5.31 -3.78 3.54
CA VAL A 140 6.23 -3.60 4.67
C VAL A 140 6.18 -4.86 5.52
N GLN A 141 7.23 -5.66 5.46
CA GLN A 141 7.34 -6.88 6.25
C GLN A 141 7.83 -6.55 7.66
N LEU A 142 7.09 -7.03 8.66
CA LEU A 142 7.48 -7.02 10.06
C LEU A 142 8.09 -8.38 10.42
N GLY A 143 9.05 -8.40 11.35
CA GLY A 143 9.75 -9.64 11.71
C GLY A 143 10.65 -10.17 10.59
N ASP A 144 11.02 -11.44 10.68
CA ASP A 144 12.03 -12.09 9.83
C ASP A 144 11.58 -13.46 9.28
N ASP A 145 10.27 -13.68 9.12
CA ASP A 145 9.72 -14.89 8.50
C ASP A 145 10.26 -15.06 7.05
N PRO A 146 11.06 -16.11 6.78
CA PRO A 146 11.64 -16.33 5.46
C PRO A 146 10.60 -16.60 4.38
N GLU A 147 9.48 -17.25 4.73
CA GLU A 147 8.43 -17.58 3.76
C GLU A 147 7.69 -16.32 3.31
N ALA A 148 7.37 -15.44 4.28
CA ALA A 148 6.83 -14.11 3.97
C ALA A 148 7.80 -13.29 3.11
N THR A 149 9.11 -13.35 3.41
CA THR A 149 10.13 -12.66 2.59
C THR A 149 10.14 -13.16 1.15
N GLU A 150 10.14 -14.46 0.91
CA GLU A 150 10.14 -15.03 -0.44
C GLU A 150 8.89 -14.61 -1.23
N VAL A 151 7.72 -14.70 -0.61
CA VAL A 151 6.43 -14.35 -1.24
C VAL A 151 6.38 -12.86 -1.58
N LEU A 152 6.73 -11.98 -0.64
CA LEU A 152 6.65 -10.54 -0.87
C LEU A 152 7.70 -10.03 -1.87
N GLN A 153 8.91 -10.61 -1.88
CA GLN A 153 9.92 -10.33 -2.90
C GLN A 153 9.45 -10.77 -4.29
N HIS A 154 8.75 -11.90 -4.40
CA HIS A 154 8.18 -12.34 -5.67
C HIS A 154 7.09 -11.38 -6.18
N LEU A 155 6.26 -10.82 -5.29
CA LEU A 155 5.27 -9.81 -5.67
C LEU A 155 5.90 -8.50 -6.20
N ASP A 156 7.07 -8.14 -5.70
CA ASP A 156 7.85 -6.97 -6.13
C ASP A 156 8.57 -7.21 -7.48
N ASP A 157 9.50 -8.16 -7.50
CA ASP A 157 10.42 -8.38 -8.63
C ASP A 157 9.94 -9.41 -9.68
N GLY A 158 8.96 -10.22 -9.32
CA GLY A 158 8.51 -11.37 -10.12
C GLY A 158 7.45 -11.00 -11.16
N LEU A 159 6.50 -10.14 -10.79
CA LEU A 159 5.26 -9.95 -11.56
C LEU A 159 5.49 -9.29 -12.93
N GLY A 160 6.31 -8.23 -12.97
CA GLY A 160 6.60 -7.52 -14.22
C GLY A 160 7.22 -8.43 -15.28
N ARG A 161 8.16 -9.30 -14.87
CA ARG A 161 8.82 -10.27 -15.76
C ARG A 161 7.91 -11.42 -16.17
N ALA A 162 7.13 -11.95 -15.23
CA ALA A 162 6.24 -13.09 -15.48
C ALA A 162 5.06 -12.74 -16.41
N TYR A 163 4.50 -11.54 -16.24
CA TYR A 163 3.26 -11.15 -16.92
C TYR A 163 3.40 -10.05 -17.98
N GLY A 164 4.57 -9.42 -18.10
CA GLY A 164 4.80 -8.32 -19.04
C GLY A 164 3.95 -7.09 -18.73
N ILE A 165 3.73 -6.80 -17.45
CA ILE A 165 2.91 -5.70 -16.93
C ILE A 165 3.79 -4.58 -16.36
N ARG A 166 3.21 -3.39 -16.22
CA ARG A 166 3.82 -2.36 -15.37
C ARG A 166 4.06 -2.89 -13.96
N ASP A 167 5.18 -2.46 -13.40
CA ASP A 167 5.48 -2.67 -12.00
C ASP A 167 4.85 -1.54 -11.16
N ILE A 168 4.08 -1.94 -10.14
CA ILE A 168 3.31 -1.12 -9.20
C ILE A 168 3.53 -1.55 -7.74
N VAL A 169 4.42 -2.51 -7.49
CA VAL A 169 4.66 -3.09 -6.17
C VAL A 169 6.09 -2.74 -5.74
N ASP A 170 6.30 -2.50 -4.45
CA ASP A 170 7.63 -2.48 -3.85
C ASP A 170 7.56 -3.16 -2.49
N TRP A 171 8.66 -3.80 -2.08
CA TRP A 171 8.77 -4.48 -0.80
C TRP A 171 9.90 -3.91 0.06
N THR A 172 9.64 -3.80 1.36
CA THR A 172 10.62 -3.37 2.36
C THR A 172 10.53 -4.24 3.60
N LEU A 173 11.65 -4.85 3.99
CA LEU A 173 11.80 -5.49 5.30
C LEU A 173 12.04 -4.46 6.39
N LEU A 174 11.31 -4.55 7.49
CA LEU A 174 11.48 -3.71 8.68
C LEU A 174 12.03 -4.56 9.85
N PRO A 175 13.35 -4.78 9.92
CA PRO A 175 13.94 -5.55 11.00
C PRO A 175 13.83 -4.79 12.33
N GLU A 176 13.41 -5.50 13.39
CA GLU A 176 13.23 -4.96 14.76
C GLU A 176 12.26 -3.76 14.86
N GLY A 177 11.37 -3.58 13.89
CA GLY A 177 10.39 -2.49 13.89
C GLY A 177 11.00 -1.09 13.84
N ARG A 178 12.27 -0.94 13.41
CA ARG A 178 12.99 0.34 13.40
C ARG A 178 12.88 1.02 12.04
N LEU A 179 12.08 2.08 11.98
CA LEU A 179 12.03 2.99 10.84
C LEU A 179 13.09 4.08 10.98
N ASP A 180 14.02 4.13 10.04
CA ASP A 180 14.85 5.31 9.83
C ASP A 180 14.28 6.19 8.70
N ALA A 181 14.86 7.38 8.53
CA ALA A 181 14.39 8.33 7.52
C ALA A 181 14.50 7.78 6.08
N SER A 182 15.46 6.89 5.82
CA SER A 182 15.68 6.29 4.50
C SER A 182 14.59 5.27 4.21
N LEU A 183 14.34 4.34 5.14
CA LEU A 183 13.27 3.35 5.04
C LEU A 183 11.90 4.02 4.98
N LEU A 184 11.65 5.05 5.78
CA LEU A 184 10.39 5.79 5.73
C LEU A 184 10.18 6.47 4.38
N THR A 185 11.24 7.07 3.81
CA THR A 185 11.17 7.68 2.47
C THR A 185 10.91 6.62 1.40
N LYS A 186 11.57 5.44 1.50
CA LYS A 186 11.32 4.30 0.63
C LYS A 186 9.85 3.88 0.71
N ILE A 187 9.33 3.60 1.90
CA ILE A 187 7.94 3.15 2.11
C ILE A 187 6.90 4.14 1.55
N LEU A 188 7.17 5.45 1.67
CA LEU A 188 6.24 6.47 1.20
C LEU A 188 6.31 6.72 -0.31
N LEU A 189 7.45 6.45 -0.96
CA LEU A 189 7.70 6.84 -2.34
C LEU A 189 7.97 5.67 -3.30
N GLY A 190 8.37 4.50 -2.82
CA GLY A 190 8.80 3.34 -3.61
C GLY A 190 7.72 2.93 -4.61
N GLY A 191 6.50 2.70 -4.11
CA GLY A 191 5.35 2.35 -4.96
C GLY A 191 4.90 3.41 -5.97
N ILE A 192 5.32 4.69 -5.86
CA ILE A 192 4.80 5.80 -6.70
C ILE A 192 5.89 6.49 -7.53
N ASN A 193 7.13 6.54 -7.07
CA ASN A 193 8.20 7.37 -7.63
C ASN A 193 9.54 6.62 -7.73
N ARG A 194 9.63 5.76 -8.74
CA ARG A 194 10.82 4.94 -9.04
C ARG A 194 12.09 5.71 -9.44
N ARG A 195 12.08 7.05 -9.50
CA ARG A 195 13.34 7.83 -9.64
C ARG A 195 14.18 7.77 -8.36
N VAL A 196 13.59 7.41 -7.22
CA VAL A 196 14.27 7.30 -5.94
C VAL A 196 15.02 5.95 -5.82
N ASP A 197 14.50 4.87 -6.41
CA ASP A 197 15.13 3.53 -6.34
C ASP A 197 16.37 3.35 -7.21
N GLY A 198 16.58 4.20 -8.22
CA GLY A 198 17.74 4.14 -9.12
C GLY A 198 19.10 4.47 -8.50
N LYS A 199 19.21 4.58 -7.16
CA LYS A 199 20.46 4.93 -6.46
C LYS A 199 20.82 4.06 -5.24
N ALA A 200 20.05 3.03 -4.91
CA ALA A 200 20.31 2.20 -3.72
C ALA A 200 20.76 0.76 -4.03
N GLY A 201 21.39 0.52 -5.18
CA GLY A 201 21.88 -0.81 -5.55
C GLY A 201 23.27 -0.78 -6.18
N HIS A 202 24.32 -0.74 -5.34
CA HIS A 202 25.65 -1.33 -5.54
C HIS A 202 26.23 -1.72 -4.18
#